data_AF-A0A948F5M4-F1
#
_entry.id   AF-A0A948F5M4-F1
#
_cell.length_a   1.000
_cell.length_b   1.000
_cell.length_c   1.000
_cell.angle_alpha   90.00
_cell.angle_beta   90.00
_cell.angle_gamma   90.00
#
_symmetry.space_group_name_H-M   'P 1'
#
loop_
_entity.id
_entity.type
_entity.pdbx_description
1 polymer ?
#
loop_
_entity_poly.entity_id
_entity_poly.type
_entity_poly.pdbx_seq_one_letter_code
_entity_poly.pdbx_strand_id
1 'polypeptide(L)'
;MKKKCPGGKIRSKGRGRGLGTGKGKGPMNKRWIQDADLKEGALRETASREGALNEDGTISVTWLRKKASGKGKTAQRARLALRFRSFKK
;
A
#
# COMPACT_ATOMS: atom_id res chain seq x y z
N MET A 1 -5.90 8.42 53.40
CA MET A 1 -5.42 9.19 52.22
C MET A 1 -5.87 8.49 50.94
N LYS A 2 -6.88 9.01 50.23
CA LYS A 2 -7.41 8.41 48.98
C LYS A 2 -6.55 8.86 47.80
N LYS A 3 -5.81 7.94 47.18
CA LYS A 3 -5.10 8.19 45.91
C LYS A 3 -6.15 8.36 44.80
N LYS A 4 -6.36 9.60 44.32
CA LYS A 4 -7.11 9.88 43.09
C LYS A 4 -6.34 9.23 41.93
N CYS A 5 -6.95 8.24 41.29
CA CYS A 5 -6.51 7.74 39.98
C CYS A 5 -6.83 8.82 38.92
N PRO A 6 -5.86 9.39 38.21
CA PRO A 6 -6.16 10.30 37.12
C PRO A 6 -6.44 9.49 35.85
N GLY A 7 -7.71 9.15 35.64
CA GLY A 7 -8.21 8.98 34.28
C GLY A 7 -8.17 10.34 33.56
N GLY A 8 -7.72 10.32 32.30
CA GLY A 8 -7.94 11.41 31.36
C GLY A 8 -6.74 12.33 31.10
N LYS A 9 -5.99 12.03 30.03
CA LYS A 9 -5.52 13.09 29.13
C LYS A 9 -5.97 12.76 27.71
N ILE A 10 -7.15 13.28 27.41
CA ILE A 10 -7.59 13.74 26.09
C ILE A 10 -6.35 14.12 25.28
N ARG A 11 -6.09 13.42 24.17
CA ARG A 11 -4.98 13.73 23.26
C ARG A 11 -5.29 15.04 22.56
N SER A 12 -4.89 16.12 23.23
CA SER A 12 -5.10 17.51 22.87
C SER A 12 -4.62 17.81 21.45
N LYS A 13 -5.43 18.60 20.76
CA LYS A 13 -5.22 19.07 19.38
C LYS A 13 -3.89 19.81 19.23
N GLY A 14 -3.44 19.83 17.97
CA GLY A 14 -2.12 20.25 17.52
C GLY A 14 -1.60 21.57 18.10
N ARG A 15 -0.29 21.56 18.34
CA ARG A 15 0.73 22.60 18.12
C ARG A 15 2.04 21.90 18.49
N GLY A 16 2.91 21.62 17.52
CA GLY A 16 4.14 20.86 17.79
C GLY A 16 4.62 19.90 16.70
N ARG A 17 4.16 20.02 15.45
CA ARG A 17 4.92 19.50 14.31
C ARG A 17 5.90 20.58 13.86
N GLY A 18 6.81 20.95 14.76
CA GLY A 18 7.97 21.75 14.42
C GLY A 18 8.78 21.00 13.36
N LEU A 19 9.27 21.73 12.38
CA LEU A 19 10.15 21.26 11.31
C LEU A 19 11.50 20.83 11.91
N GLY A 20 11.49 19.69 12.58
CA GLY A 20 12.64 18.93 13.00
C GLY A 20 12.28 17.50 12.64
N THR A 21 12.38 17.16 11.36
CA THR A 21 12.10 15.83 10.83
C THR A 21 13.04 14.84 11.49
N GLY A 22 12.63 14.31 12.64
CA GLY A 22 13.25 13.17 13.28
C GLY A 22 13.32 12.07 12.24
N LYS A 23 14.53 11.83 11.72
CA LYS A 23 14.90 10.66 10.91
C LYS A 23 14.85 9.41 11.77
N GLY A 24 13.70 9.12 12.39
CA GLY A 24 13.39 7.80 12.85
C GLY A 24 13.03 6.99 11.61
N LYS A 25 13.96 6.18 11.09
CA LYS A 25 13.64 5.09 10.17
C LYS A 25 12.75 4.10 10.93
N GLY A 26 11.47 4.42 11.10
CA GLY A 26 10.45 3.44 11.42
C GLY A 26 10.52 2.33 10.36
N PRO A 27 10.20 1.07 10.69
CA PRO A 27 10.45 -0.07 9.82
C PRO A 27 9.91 0.25 8.43
N MET A 28 10.80 0.30 7.43
CA MET A 28 10.59 0.88 6.09
C MET A 28 9.35 0.35 5.33
N ASN A 29 8.63 -0.63 5.87
CA ASN A 29 7.80 -1.53 5.09
C ASN A 29 6.49 -1.93 5.82
N LYS A 30 6.04 -1.29 6.91
CA LYS A 30 4.82 -1.79 7.58
C LYS A 30 3.51 -1.48 6.83
N ARG A 31 3.52 -0.56 5.86
CA ARG A 31 2.31 -0.10 5.15
C ARG A 31 2.38 -0.18 3.61
N TRP A 32 3.37 -0.90 3.05
CA TRP A 32 3.56 -0.97 1.60
C TRP A 32 2.33 -1.50 0.83
N ILE A 33 1.53 -2.35 1.47
CA ILE A 33 0.27 -2.87 0.93
C ILE A 33 -0.77 -1.74 0.85
N GLN A 34 -0.91 -0.94 1.92
CA GLN A 34 -1.83 0.20 1.98
C GLN A 34 -1.46 1.28 0.95
N ASP A 35 -0.16 1.47 0.69
CA ASP A 35 0.32 2.42 -0.32
C ASP A 35 0.01 1.96 -1.77
N ALA A 36 -0.13 0.65 -1.99
CA ALA A 36 -0.48 0.09 -3.29
C ALA A 36 -1.99 0.23 -3.60
N ASP A 37 -2.82 0.34 -2.57
CA ASP A 37 -4.27 0.08 -2.58
C ASP A 37 -5.15 1.27 -3.02
N LEU A 38 -4.57 2.43 -3.32
CA LEU A 38 -5.37 3.67 -3.33
C LEU A 38 -6.26 3.92 -4.57
N LYS A 39 -6.30 3.03 -5.57
CA LYS A 39 -7.24 3.17 -6.71
C LYS A 39 -7.64 1.80 -7.24
N GLU A 40 -8.92 1.47 -7.06
CA GLU A 40 -9.57 0.34 -7.73
C GLU A 40 -9.38 0.46 -9.25
N GLY A 41 -9.17 -0.66 -9.92
CA GLY A 41 -9.05 -0.71 -11.39
C GLY A 41 -7.76 -0.13 -11.98
N ALA A 42 -6.94 0.65 -11.26
CA ALA A 42 -5.79 1.34 -11.85
C ALA A 42 -4.74 0.40 -12.50
N LEU A 43 -4.56 -0.81 -11.97
CA LEU A 43 -3.70 -1.82 -12.60
C LEU A 43 -4.33 -2.38 -13.88
N ARG A 44 -5.66 -2.57 -13.87
CA ARG A 44 -6.43 -3.06 -15.01
C ARG A 44 -6.48 -2.04 -16.14
N GLU A 45 -6.62 -0.75 -15.83
CA GLU A 45 -6.52 0.33 -16.82
C GLU A 45 -5.15 0.32 -17.52
N THR A 46 -4.06 0.21 -16.75
CA THR A 46 -2.72 0.13 -17.34
C THR A 46 -2.54 -1.12 -18.19
N ALA A 47 -3.08 -2.27 -17.75
CA ALA A 47 -3.05 -3.50 -18.53
C ALA A 47 -3.87 -3.38 -19.81
N SER A 48 -5.05 -2.77 -19.75
CA SER A 48 -5.93 -2.54 -20.90
C SER A 48 -5.29 -1.64 -21.95
N ARG A 49 -4.63 -0.55 -21.52
CA ARG A 49 -3.89 0.35 -22.44
C ARG A 49 -2.72 -0.35 -23.13
N GLU A 50 -2.09 -1.29 -22.44
CA GLU A 50 -0.94 -2.04 -22.95
C GLU A 50 -1.34 -3.35 -23.64
N GLY A 51 -2.64 -3.64 -23.80
CA GLY A 51 -3.13 -4.87 -24.44
C GLY A 51 -2.80 -6.15 -23.66
N ALA A 52 -2.60 -6.06 -22.35
CA ALA A 52 -2.19 -7.17 -21.50
C ALA A 52 -3.36 -7.91 -20.82
N LEU A 53 -4.57 -7.75 -21.35
CA LEU A 53 -5.74 -8.51 -20.92
C LEU A 53 -5.84 -9.80 -21.74
N ASN A 54 -6.12 -10.90 -21.06
CA ASN A 54 -6.47 -12.17 -21.71
C ASN A 54 -7.92 -12.12 -22.22
N GLU A 55 -8.29 -13.08 -23.06
CA GLU A 55 -9.65 -13.25 -23.57
C GLU A 55 -10.70 -13.38 -22.44
N ASP A 56 -10.30 -14.00 -21.32
CA ASP A 56 -11.13 -14.11 -20.11
C ASP A 56 -11.31 -12.79 -19.33
N GLY A 57 -10.75 -11.67 -19.82
CA GLY A 57 -10.76 -10.36 -19.15
C GLY A 57 -9.84 -10.25 -17.94
N THR A 58 -8.98 -11.25 -17.70
CA THR A 58 -7.97 -11.26 -16.64
C THR A 58 -6.66 -10.63 -17.10
N ILE A 59 -5.84 -10.12 -16.18
CA ILE A 59 -4.52 -9.56 -16.51
C ILE A 59 -3.53 -10.70 -16.74
N SER A 60 -2.77 -10.62 -17.85
CA SER A 60 -1.74 -11.59 -18.19
C SER A 60 -0.64 -11.68 -17.12
N VAL A 61 -0.31 -12.92 -16.74
CA VAL A 61 0.70 -13.22 -15.70
C VAL A 61 2.10 -12.81 -16.14
N THR A 62 2.42 -12.98 -17.43
CA THR A 62 3.73 -12.62 -17.99
C THR A 62 3.93 -11.11 -17.93
N TRP A 63 2.90 -10.35 -18.28
CA TRP A 63 2.89 -8.89 -18.16
C TRP A 63 2.99 -8.43 -16.70
N LEU A 64 2.21 -9.04 -15.80
CA LEU A 64 2.27 -8.79 -14.35
C LEU A 64 3.68 -8.97 -13.78
N ARG A 65 4.37 -10.07 -14.15
CA ARG A 65 5.75 -10.33 -13.71
C ARG A 65 6.72 -9.27 -14.24
N LYS A 66 6.58 -8.86 -15.51
CA LYS A 66 7.39 -7.79 -16.12
C LYS A 66 7.15 -6.43 -15.44
N LYS A 67 5.92 -6.11 -15.05
CA LYS A 67 5.62 -4.87 -14.31
C LYS A 67 6.06 -4.93 -12.85
N ALA A 68 6.02 -6.09 -12.23
CA ALA A 68 6.42 -6.30 -10.84
C ALA A 68 7.94 -6.12 -10.62
N SER A 69 8.78 -6.27 -11.65
CA SER A 69 10.22 -5.98 -11.55
C SER A 69 10.53 -4.48 -11.56
N GLY A 70 9.59 -3.64 -11.98
CA GLY A 70 9.74 -2.19 -12.02
C GLY A 70 9.74 -1.52 -10.64
N LYS A 71 9.86 -0.19 -10.64
CA LYS A 71 9.77 0.65 -9.43
C LYS A 71 8.42 1.41 -9.42
N GLY A 72 7.98 1.83 -8.23
CA GLY A 72 6.78 2.66 -8.04
C GLY A 72 5.48 1.89 -7.80
N LYS A 73 4.37 2.64 -7.77
CA LYS A 73 3.04 2.15 -7.36
C LYS A 73 2.49 1.07 -8.27
N THR A 74 2.68 1.18 -9.59
CA THR A 74 2.24 0.16 -10.55
C THR A 74 2.95 -1.18 -10.31
N ALA A 75 4.25 -1.16 -10.03
CA ALA A 75 5.00 -2.37 -9.70
C ALA A 75 4.56 -2.98 -8.36
N GLN A 76 4.28 -2.15 -7.35
CA GLN A 76 3.73 -2.61 -6.06
C GLN A 76 2.36 -3.29 -6.25
N ARG A 77 1.48 -2.69 -7.05
CA ARG A 77 0.17 -3.29 -7.40
C ARG A 77 0.33 -4.62 -8.15
N ALA A 78 1.28 -4.70 -9.08
CA ALA A 78 1.58 -5.94 -9.79
C ALA A 78 2.07 -7.04 -8.84
N ARG A 79 2.96 -6.71 -7.89
CA ARG A 79 3.40 -7.64 -6.83
C ARG A 79 2.24 -8.09 -5.95
N LEU A 80 1.37 -7.16 -5.57
CA LEU A 80 0.20 -7.45 -4.76
C LEU A 80 -0.77 -8.39 -5.48
N ALA A 81 -1.04 -8.15 -6.77
CA ALA A 81 -1.87 -9.03 -7.59
C ALA A 81 -1.27 -10.45 -7.72
N LEU A 82 0.05 -10.56 -7.93
CA LEU A 82 0.75 -11.86 -7.92
C LEU A 82 0.62 -12.55 -6.57
N ARG A 83 0.71 -11.81 -5.46
CA ARG A 83 0.55 -12.35 -4.11
C ARG A 83 -0.87 -12.86 -3.88
N PHE A 84 -1.90 -12.10 -4.23
CA PHE A 84 -3.29 -12.56 -4.09
C PHE A 84 -3.59 -13.79 -4.94
N ARG A 85 -3.03 -13.87 -6.15
CA ARG A 85 -3.16 -15.07 -6.99
C ARG A 85 -2.61 -16.33 -6.32
N SER A 86 -1.57 -16.21 -5.47
CA SER A 86 -1.02 -17.36 -4.74
C SER A 86 -1.93 -17.92 -3.64
N PHE A 87 -2.94 -17.14 -3.21
CA PHE A 87 -3.92 -17.57 -2.21
C PHE A 87 -5.17 -18.22 -2.83
N LYS A 88 -5.37 -18.12 -4.14
CA LYS A 88 -6.54 -18.66 -4.85
C LYS A 88 -6.41 -20.17 -5.13
N LYS A 89 -6.10 -20.95 -4.09
CA LYS A 89 -6.11 -22.42 -4.12
C LYS A 89 -7.52 -22.95 -4.29
#